data_AF-A0A5Q4BSB9-F1
#
_entry.id   AF-A0A5Q4BSB9-F1
#
_cell.length_a   1.000
_cell.length_b   1.000
_cell.length_c   1.000
_cell.angle_alpha   90.00
_cell.angle_beta   90.00
_cell.angle_gamma   90.00
#
_symmetry.space_group_name_H-M   'P 1'
#
loop_
_entity.id
_entity.type
_entity.pdbx_description
1 polymer ?
#
loop_
_entity_poly.entity_id
_entity_poly.type
_entity_poly.pdbx_seq_one_letter_code
_entity_poly.pdbx_strand_id
1 'polypeptide(L)'
;MEFHHAIPIADDTKKRRRGGQRKKTGPAWNPTVGTSPSPPKQTASTQHQQHPQQGVGVGVVVVVVEDSNGRNGGRSSPSEIISRAQVTLTAEMVHLLTTYRTSVATWMDIFDYGCAYQLEVLRRCMTSKLLILSVCAFTAKHLSLLPSGDVWVAPATRYYGESLRGLIGYIGTGSVPEDVLTATILLCSYEIIATQGEEHQRHLSGAKLLILNRGVSASSVGLDRANFWIYIRHEITVALFNRTTLQISPKDWRVNWRETEVEEDVLANQLLWLLGRAIDIVFRQEQGVFTATTTLCDERQEIYDEVATWFRRWSPSVKGVKYGEPDDQGFSKLYFPMPCA
;
A
#
# COMPACT_ATOMS: atom_id res chain seq x y z
N MET A 1 -2.13 15.75 -7.12
CA MET A 1 -0.72 15.71 -6.68
C MET A 1 0.04 15.04 -7.81
N GLU A 2 0.62 15.86 -8.69
CA GLU A 2 1.31 15.39 -9.89
C GLU A 2 2.69 14.84 -9.50
N PHE A 3 2.97 13.57 -9.80
CA PHE A 3 4.30 12.98 -9.66
C PHE A 3 4.95 12.90 -11.04
N HIS A 4 5.78 13.90 -11.35
CA HIS A 4 6.78 13.79 -12.41
C HIS A 4 8.13 13.46 -11.78
N HIS A 5 8.61 12.22 -11.95
CA HIS A 5 10.03 11.92 -11.88
C HIS A 5 10.36 10.80 -12.86
N ALA A 6 10.88 11.19 -14.02
CA ALA A 6 11.53 10.30 -14.96
C ALA A 6 12.95 9.99 -14.45
N ILE A 7 13.29 8.71 -14.36
CA ILE A 7 14.66 8.22 -14.12
C ILE A 7 15.29 7.96 -15.50
N PRO A 8 16.42 8.58 -15.87
CA PRO A 8 17.08 8.26 -17.13
C PRO A 8 17.90 6.96 -16.99
N ILE A 9 17.61 6.00 -17.85
CA ILE A 9 18.43 4.80 -18.06
C ILE A 9 19.66 5.23 -18.87
N ALA A 10 20.84 5.11 -18.27
CA ALA A 10 22.11 5.34 -18.94
C ALA A 10 22.49 4.12 -19.80
N ASP A 11 22.61 4.34 -21.10
CA ASP A 11 23.12 3.37 -22.07
C ASP A 11 24.66 3.39 -22.06
N ASP A 12 25.26 2.28 -21.61
CA ASP A 12 26.71 2.10 -21.54
C ASP A 12 27.22 1.40 -22.81
N THR A 13 27.58 2.20 -23.81
CA THR A 13 28.34 1.71 -24.97
C THR A 13 29.58 2.57 -25.23
N LYS A 14 30.65 2.33 -24.47
CA LYS A 14 32.01 2.79 -24.82
C LYS A 14 32.65 1.91 -25.89
N LYS A 15 32.89 2.47 -27.08
CA LYS A 15 34.04 2.10 -27.92
C LYS A 15 34.55 3.27 -28.79
N ARG A 16 35.69 3.81 -28.35
CA ARG A 16 36.89 4.26 -29.11
C ARG A 16 36.72 5.17 -30.35
N ARG A 17 37.27 6.38 -30.20
CA ARG A 17 38.51 6.95 -30.83
C ARG A 17 38.35 8.27 -31.63
N ARG A 18 39.24 9.20 -31.23
CA ARG A 18 39.98 10.24 -32.01
C ARG A 18 39.29 11.57 -32.36
N GLY A 19 39.67 12.60 -31.61
CA GLY A 19 40.54 13.69 -32.08
C GLY A 19 39.94 14.76 -33.00
N GLY A 20 39.90 16.01 -32.52
CA GLY A 20 39.73 17.17 -33.41
C GLY A 20 39.26 18.45 -32.70
N GLN A 21 40.20 19.25 -32.20
CA GLN A 21 39.96 20.66 -31.86
C GLN A 21 39.62 21.48 -33.12
N ARG A 22 38.59 22.35 -33.04
CA ARG A 22 38.55 23.59 -33.83
C ARG A 22 37.59 24.63 -33.23
N LYS A 23 38.13 25.83 -32.99
CA LYS A 23 37.45 27.10 -32.65
C LYS A 23 36.69 27.69 -33.86
N LYS A 24 35.62 28.46 -33.60
CA LYS A 24 35.08 29.65 -34.32
C LYS A 24 33.78 30.11 -33.62
N THR A 25 33.72 31.21 -32.85
CA THR A 25 33.45 32.65 -33.17
C THR A 25 32.08 32.98 -33.82
N GLY A 26 31.12 33.42 -32.97
CA GLY A 26 30.06 34.46 -33.13
C GLY A 26 29.02 34.38 -34.28
N PRO A 27 27.94 35.23 -34.28
CA PRO A 27 27.56 36.29 -33.33
C PRO A 27 26.11 36.20 -32.76
N ALA A 28 25.79 37.12 -31.85
CA ALA A 28 24.48 37.33 -31.24
C ALA A 28 23.51 38.12 -32.14
N TRP A 29 22.21 37.79 -32.09
CA TRP A 29 21.11 38.74 -32.32
C TRP A 29 19.79 38.22 -31.70
N ASN A 30 19.04 39.12 -31.08
CA ASN A 30 17.74 38.97 -30.44
C ASN A 30 16.69 39.72 -31.29
N PRO A 31 15.46 39.22 -31.47
CA PRO A 31 14.34 40.17 -31.43
C PRO A 31 13.09 39.65 -30.69
N THR A 32 12.64 40.47 -29.74
CA THR A 32 11.27 40.95 -29.49
C THR A 32 10.05 40.01 -29.53
N VAL A 33 9.45 39.86 -28.34
CA VAL A 33 8.05 40.18 -27.98
C VAL A 33 6.91 39.54 -28.81
N GLY A 34 6.27 38.55 -28.20
CA GLY A 34 4.88 38.16 -28.46
C GLY A 34 4.16 37.99 -27.12
N THR A 35 3.35 38.99 -26.77
CA THR A 35 2.48 39.01 -25.59
C THR A 35 1.31 38.04 -25.76
N SER A 36 1.04 37.21 -24.76
CA SER A 36 -0.25 36.50 -24.60
C SER A 36 -0.91 36.90 -23.28
N PRO A 37 -2.26 36.96 -23.24
CA PRO A 37 -2.99 37.77 -22.29
C PRO A 37 -3.18 37.07 -20.94
N SER A 38 -3.07 37.85 -19.87
CA SER A 38 -3.38 37.43 -18.50
C SER A 38 -4.91 37.35 -18.28
N PRO A 39 -5.39 36.41 -17.45
CA PRO A 39 -6.82 36.32 -17.11
C PRO A 39 -7.26 37.49 -16.18
N PRO A 40 -8.56 37.88 -16.23
CA PRO A 40 -9.03 39.10 -15.58
C PRO A 40 -9.09 38.97 -14.05
N LYS A 41 -8.55 39.98 -13.37
CA LYS A 41 -8.76 40.25 -11.95
C LYS A 41 -10.20 40.75 -11.75
N GLN A 42 -11.02 40.01 -11.01
CA GLN A 42 -12.26 40.55 -10.46
C GLN A 42 -12.02 40.99 -9.02
N THR A 43 -12.04 42.31 -8.83
CA THR A 43 -12.21 42.99 -7.55
C THR A 43 -13.70 43.04 -7.23
N ALA A 44 -14.11 42.48 -6.10
CA ALA A 44 -15.39 42.80 -5.47
C ALA A 44 -15.19 42.87 -3.95
N SER A 45 -15.16 44.10 -3.46
CA SER A 45 -15.23 44.50 -2.07
C SER A 45 -16.67 44.42 -1.58
N THR A 46 -16.95 43.69 -0.50
CA THR A 46 -18.12 43.94 0.35
C THR A 46 -17.82 43.52 1.79
N GLN A 47 -17.80 44.49 2.70
CA GLN A 47 -17.84 44.29 4.15
C GLN A 47 -19.30 44.15 4.58
N HIS A 48 -19.66 43.10 5.33
CA HIS A 48 -20.42 43.28 6.58
C HIS A 48 -20.55 42.03 7.46
N GLN A 49 -20.35 42.30 8.75
CA GLN A 49 -20.91 41.68 9.96
C GLN A 49 -20.53 40.26 10.39
N GLN A 50 -19.77 40.26 11.50
CA GLN A 50 -19.51 39.14 12.40
C GLN A 50 -20.74 38.86 13.28
N HIS A 51 -21.10 37.59 13.38
CA HIS A 51 -21.79 37.01 14.55
C HIS A 51 -21.14 35.66 14.86
N PRO A 52 -20.93 35.30 16.14
CA PRO A 52 -20.06 34.18 16.51
C PRO A 52 -20.82 32.85 16.43
N GLN A 53 -20.32 31.91 15.63
CA GLN A 53 -20.76 30.52 15.68
C GLN A 53 -19.96 29.77 16.76
N GLN A 54 -20.72 29.22 17.69
CA GLN A 54 -20.27 28.36 18.78
C GLN A 54 -19.54 27.14 18.21
N GLY A 55 -18.27 27.00 18.53
CA GLY A 55 -17.51 25.78 18.28
C GLY A 55 -18.00 24.67 19.20
N VAL A 56 -18.53 23.60 18.62
CA VAL A 56 -18.72 22.32 19.31
C VAL A 56 -17.33 21.74 19.53
N GLY A 57 -16.73 22.06 20.68
CA GLY A 57 -15.52 21.42 21.15
C GLY A 57 -15.82 19.97 21.48
N VAL A 58 -15.31 19.04 20.67
CA VAL A 58 -15.23 17.63 21.08
C VAL A 58 -14.14 17.55 22.15
N GLY A 59 -14.53 17.73 23.40
CA GLY A 59 -13.67 17.55 24.56
C GLY A 59 -13.29 16.07 24.66
N VAL A 60 -12.03 15.75 24.33
CA VAL A 60 -11.43 14.48 24.71
C VAL A 60 -11.16 14.55 26.20
N VAL A 61 -11.97 13.85 27.00
CA VAL A 61 -11.72 13.69 28.43
C VAL A 61 -10.54 12.74 28.60
N VAL A 62 -9.36 13.30 28.87
CA VAL A 62 -8.19 12.51 29.29
C VAL A 62 -8.33 12.25 30.78
N VAL A 63 -8.64 11.02 31.16
CA VAL A 63 -8.57 10.58 32.56
C VAL A 63 -7.09 10.28 32.86
N VAL A 64 -6.41 11.22 33.51
CA VAL A 64 -5.09 10.96 34.11
C VAL A 64 -5.33 10.29 35.46
N VAL A 65 -4.97 9.02 35.57
CA VAL A 65 -4.89 8.33 36.88
C VAL A 65 -3.43 8.36 37.29
N GLU A 66 -3.11 9.11 38.34
CA GLU A 66 -1.82 9.02 39.02
C GLU A 66 -1.80 7.77 39.89
N ASP A 67 -1.02 6.76 39.49
CA ASP A 67 -0.66 5.67 40.40
C ASP A 67 0.71 5.95 41.01
N SER A 68 0.68 6.20 42.31
CA SER A 68 1.85 6.31 43.18
C SER A 68 2.11 4.95 43.81
N ASN A 69 3.03 4.14 43.26
CA ASN A 69 3.94 3.33 44.08
C ASN A 69 5.07 2.64 43.31
N GLY A 70 6.28 2.70 43.88
CA GLY A 70 7.14 1.53 44.09
C GLY A 70 7.84 0.86 42.89
N ARG A 71 9.15 1.12 42.79
CA ARG A 71 10.18 0.34 42.07
C ARG A 71 9.94 -1.19 42.05
N ASN A 72 10.10 -1.81 40.89
CA ASN A 72 11.06 -2.91 40.72
C ASN A 72 11.36 -3.22 39.25
N GLY A 73 12.63 -3.41 38.92
CA GLY A 73 13.07 -3.91 37.61
C GLY A 73 12.82 -5.41 37.51
N GLY A 74 12.11 -5.83 36.47
CA GLY A 74 11.84 -7.24 36.19
C GLY A 74 11.55 -7.45 34.71
N ARG A 75 12.23 -8.44 34.10
CA ARG A 75 11.99 -8.90 32.73
C ARG A 75 10.51 -9.30 32.58
N SER A 76 9.79 -8.64 31.67
CA SER A 76 8.41 -8.98 31.34
C SER A 76 8.33 -10.39 30.73
N SER A 77 7.56 -11.27 31.36
CA SER A 77 7.33 -12.65 30.90
C SER A 77 6.34 -12.69 29.73
N PRO A 78 6.37 -13.72 28.84
CA PRO A 78 5.43 -13.86 27.72
C PRO A 78 3.94 -13.90 28.12
N SER A 79 3.66 -14.20 29.39
CA SER A 79 2.32 -14.30 29.99
C SER A 79 1.61 -12.95 30.21
N GLU A 80 2.33 -11.82 30.30
CA GLU A 80 1.70 -10.50 30.47
C GLU A 80 1.06 -9.95 29.18
N ILE A 81 1.33 -10.58 28.04
CA ILE A 81 0.74 -10.21 26.74
C ILE A 81 -0.66 -10.85 26.57
N ILE A 82 -1.01 -11.86 27.40
CA ILE A 82 -2.16 -12.74 27.21
C ILE A 82 -3.42 -12.28 27.97
N SER A 83 -3.32 -11.34 28.92
CA SER A 83 -4.52 -10.84 29.61
C SER A 83 -5.19 -9.73 28.78
N ARG A 84 -6.52 -9.64 28.83
CA ARG A 84 -7.29 -8.43 28.47
C ARG A 84 -6.99 -7.29 29.46
N ALA A 85 -5.72 -7.05 29.77
CA ALA A 85 -5.27 -5.90 30.53
C ALA A 85 -5.61 -4.65 29.73
N GLN A 86 -6.15 -3.67 30.43
CA GLN A 86 -6.44 -2.35 29.92
C GLN A 86 -5.18 -1.82 29.22
N VAL A 87 -5.25 -1.66 27.89
CA VAL A 87 -4.07 -1.22 27.15
C VAL A 87 -3.77 0.22 27.53
N THR A 88 -2.62 0.45 28.19
CA THR A 88 -2.13 1.79 28.50
C THR A 88 -1.46 2.37 27.25
N LEU A 89 -2.04 3.44 26.69
CA LEU A 89 -1.48 4.15 25.54
C LEU A 89 -0.61 5.33 26.00
N THR A 90 0.58 5.45 25.42
CA THR A 90 1.41 6.66 25.59
C THR A 90 0.97 7.74 24.60
N ALA A 91 1.35 9.00 24.86
CA ALA A 91 1.09 10.10 23.91
C ALA A 91 1.69 9.82 22.51
N GLU A 92 2.86 9.17 22.45
CA GLU A 92 3.50 8.74 21.20
C GLU A 92 2.63 7.72 20.45
N MET A 93 2.11 6.70 21.14
CA MET A 93 1.21 5.70 20.54
C MET A 93 -0.08 6.34 20.02
N VAL A 94 -0.67 7.26 20.78
CA VAL A 94 -1.90 7.98 20.35
C VAL A 94 -1.64 8.78 19.09
N HIS A 95 -0.50 9.48 19.00
CA HIS A 95 -0.11 10.19 17.79
C HIS A 95 0.02 9.24 16.59
N LEU A 96 0.72 8.10 16.76
CA LEU A 96 0.90 7.11 15.70
C LEU A 96 -0.43 6.47 15.27
N LEU A 97 -1.30 6.09 16.20
CA LEU A 97 -2.62 5.52 15.90
C LEU A 97 -3.53 6.52 15.17
N THR A 98 -3.45 7.80 15.54
CA THR A 98 -4.22 8.86 14.87
C THR A 98 -3.71 9.09 13.44
N THR A 99 -2.39 9.18 13.28
CA THR A 99 -1.73 9.38 11.98
C THR A 99 -1.92 8.18 11.05
N TYR A 100 -1.94 6.96 11.60
CA TYR A 100 -2.16 5.72 10.84
C TYR A 100 -3.40 5.81 9.94
N ARG A 101 -4.53 6.26 10.52
CA ARG A 101 -5.83 6.31 9.85
C ARG A 101 -5.79 7.08 8.54
N THR A 102 -5.10 8.22 8.51
CA THR A 102 -5.09 9.13 7.34
C THR A 102 -3.81 8.99 6.50
N SER A 103 -2.99 7.99 6.77
CA SER A 103 -1.75 7.74 6.04
C SER A 103 -1.70 6.30 5.55
N VAL A 104 -0.87 5.45 6.16
CA VAL A 104 -0.60 4.10 5.66
C VAL A 104 -1.84 3.21 5.60
N ALA A 105 -2.85 3.42 6.46
CA ALA A 105 -4.09 2.65 6.41
C ALA A 105 -4.84 2.84 5.08
N THR A 106 -4.76 4.02 4.47
CA THR A 106 -5.35 4.29 3.16
C THR A 106 -4.75 3.40 2.06
N TRP A 107 -3.46 3.10 2.15
CA TRP A 107 -2.78 2.21 1.21
C TRP A 107 -3.18 0.75 1.41
N MET A 108 -3.47 0.39 2.66
CA MET A 108 -3.93 -0.94 3.03
C MET A 108 -5.36 -1.17 2.55
N ASP A 109 -6.19 -0.14 2.47
CA ASP A 109 -7.58 -0.23 2.00
C ASP A 109 -7.75 -0.01 0.49
N ILE A 110 -6.66 0.02 -0.29
CA ILE A 110 -6.76 -0.01 -1.76
C ILE A 110 -7.54 -1.26 -2.18
N PHE A 111 -8.63 -1.03 -2.92
CA PHE A 111 -9.62 -2.03 -3.34
C PHE A 111 -10.43 -2.66 -2.20
N ASP A 112 -10.62 -1.92 -1.09
CA ASP A 112 -11.57 -2.26 -0.03
C ASP A 112 -12.47 -1.06 0.28
N TYR A 113 -13.68 -1.06 -0.29
CA TYR A 113 -14.67 -0.02 -0.02
C TYR A 113 -15.04 0.06 1.47
N GLY A 114 -14.94 -1.05 2.20
CA GLY A 114 -15.25 -1.13 3.63
C GLY A 114 -14.22 -0.46 4.53
N CYS A 115 -13.06 -0.05 4.00
CA CYS A 115 -11.99 0.59 4.73
C CYS A 115 -11.58 -0.19 6.00
N ALA A 116 -11.40 -1.51 5.89
CA ALA A 116 -11.24 -2.38 7.05
C ALA A 116 -10.00 -2.02 7.88
N TYR A 117 -8.90 -1.60 7.25
CA TYR A 117 -7.69 -1.20 7.97
C TYR A 117 -7.83 0.17 8.63
N GLN A 118 -8.49 1.13 8.00
CA GLN A 118 -8.74 2.43 8.63
C GLN A 118 -9.71 2.35 9.82
N LEU A 119 -10.65 1.41 9.83
CA LEU A 119 -11.72 1.35 10.82
C LEU A 119 -11.57 0.19 11.81
N GLU A 120 -11.56 -1.03 11.30
CA GLU A 120 -11.68 -2.24 12.12
C GLU A 120 -10.37 -2.59 12.83
N VAL A 121 -9.22 -2.35 12.21
CA VAL A 121 -7.91 -2.52 12.87
C VAL A 121 -7.78 -1.60 14.08
N LEU A 122 -8.14 -0.31 13.94
CA LEU A 122 -8.11 0.63 15.06
C LEU A 122 -9.09 0.26 16.17
N ARG A 123 -10.26 -0.29 15.83
CA ARG A 123 -11.20 -0.82 16.81
C ARG A 123 -10.57 -1.96 17.63
N ARG A 124 -9.85 -2.86 16.97
CA ARG A 124 -9.17 -3.99 17.62
C ARG A 124 -7.94 -3.60 18.42
N CYS A 125 -7.26 -2.51 18.06
CA CYS A 125 -6.18 -1.94 18.87
C CYS A 125 -6.62 -1.71 20.33
N MET A 126 -7.89 -1.37 20.59
CA MET A 126 -8.40 -1.15 21.95
C MET A 126 -8.31 -2.38 22.86
N THR A 127 -8.18 -3.57 22.29
CA THR A 127 -8.10 -4.84 23.02
C THR A 127 -6.85 -5.66 22.69
N SER A 128 -5.99 -5.17 21.79
CA SER A 128 -4.89 -5.95 21.23
C SER A 128 -3.58 -5.17 21.25
N LYS A 129 -2.75 -5.47 22.25
CA LYS A 129 -1.41 -4.89 22.38
C LYS A 129 -0.55 -5.22 21.16
N LEU A 130 -0.70 -6.43 20.60
CA LEU A 130 0.03 -6.82 19.40
C LEU A 130 -0.28 -5.88 18.23
N LEU A 131 -1.56 -5.60 17.96
CA LEU A 131 -1.94 -4.68 16.88
C LEU A 131 -1.46 -3.25 17.13
N ILE A 132 -1.53 -2.75 18.37
CA ILE A 132 -1.00 -1.41 18.68
C ILE A 132 0.47 -1.32 18.31
N LEU A 133 1.27 -2.32 18.72
CA LEU A 133 2.70 -2.35 18.41
C LEU A 133 2.93 -2.43 16.89
N SER A 134 2.20 -3.28 16.17
CA SER A 134 2.33 -3.38 14.70
C SER A 134 1.94 -2.09 13.97
N VAL A 135 0.83 -1.46 14.36
CA VAL A 135 0.37 -0.18 13.78
C VAL A 135 1.36 0.94 14.07
N CYS A 136 1.87 1.02 15.31
CA CYS A 136 2.88 2.01 15.69
C CYS A 136 4.17 1.79 14.90
N ALA A 137 4.62 0.54 14.74
CA ALA A 137 5.80 0.21 13.94
C ALA A 137 5.64 0.70 12.49
N PHE A 138 4.55 0.31 11.83
CA PHE A 138 4.31 0.63 10.43
C PHE A 138 4.17 2.14 10.20
N THR A 139 3.41 2.82 11.06
CA THR A 139 3.20 4.27 10.96
C THR A 139 4.48 5.04 11.24
N ALA A 140 5.23 4.70 12.29
CA ALA A 140 6.51 5.34 12.60
C ALA A 140 7.50 5.12 11.46
N LYS A 141 7.50 3.95 10.82
CA LYS A 141 8.35 3.70 9.67
C LYS A 141 7.99 4.59 8.49
N HIS A 142 6.70 4.71 8.16
CA HIS A 142 6.26 5.64 7.13
C HIS A 142 6.70 7.07 7.44
N LEU A 143 6.48 7.55 8.67
CA LEU A 143 6.92 8.88 9.08
C LEU A 143 8.44 9.05 9.00
N SER A 144 9.22 8.00 9.27
CA SER A 144 10.68 8.04 9.15
C SER A 144 11.19 8.22 7.72
N LEU A 145 10.36 7.93 6.72
CA LEU A 145 10.69 8.07 5.30
C LEU A 145 10.30 9.46 4.76
N LEU A 146 9.57 10.26 5.54
CA LEU A 146 9.22 11.63 5.17
C LEU A 146 10.40 12.59 5.38
N PRO A 147 10.42 13.76 4.72
CA PRO A 147 11.39 14.80 5.00
C PRO A 147 11.39 15.15 6.51
N SER A 148 12.58 15.18 7.13
CA SER A 148 12.76 15.39 8.58
C SER A 148 12.15 14.31 9.47
N GLY A 149 12.00 13.09 8.95
CA GLY A 149 11.47 11.92 9.65
C GLY A 149 12.42 11.23 10.64
N ASP A 150 13.67 11.67 10.80
CA ASP A 150 14.73 10.97 11.55
C ASP A 150 14.32 10.60 13.00
N VAL A 151 13.50 11.44 13.64
CA VAL A 151 12.97 11.20 14.99
C VAL A 151 12.16 9.89 15.10
N TRP A 152 11.59 9.41 13.99
CA TRP A 152 10.76 8.21 13.95
C TRP A 152 11.54 6.92 13.66
N VAL A 153 12.83 6.99 13.29
CA VAL A 153 13.66 5.81 13.00
C VAL A 153 13.78 4.88 14.23
N ALA A 154 14.06 5.46 15.41
CA ALA A 154 14.21 4.69 16.64
C ALA A 154 12.87 4.10 17.12
N PRO A 155 11.76 4.88 17.20
CA PRO A 155 10.43 4.37 17.49
C PRO A 155 9.99 3.24 16.55
N ALA A 156 10.19 3.38 15.23
CA ALA A 156 9.85 2.37 14.24
C ALA A 156 10.53 1.03 14.54
N THR A 157 11.85 1.06 14.76
CA THR A 157 12.65 -0.13 15.08
C THR A 157 12.24 -0.75 16.42
N ARG A 158 11.97 0.07 17.45
CA ARG A 158 11.52 -0.40 18.76
C ARG A 158 10.20 -1.16 18.65
N TYR A 159 9.17 -0.54 18.07
CA TYR A 159 7.85 -1.15 17.95
C TYR A 159 7.86 -2.38 17.05
N TYR A 160 8.63 -2.36 15.96
CA TYR A 160 8.82 -3.54 15.11
C TYR A 160 9.37 -4.72 15.93
N GLY A 161 10.45 -4.49 16.68
CA GLY A 161 11.07 -5.53 17.51
C GLY A 161 10.15 -6.05 18.62
N GLU A 162 9.37 -5.18 19.27
CA GLU A 162 8.38 -5.57 20.28
C GLU A 162 7.23 -6.37 19.67
N SER A 163 6.69 -5.93 18.54
CA SER A 163 5.63 -6.62 17.81
C SER A 163 6.09 -8.00 17.34
N LEU A 164 7.31 -8.10 16.79
CA LEU A 164 7.89 -9.35 16.33
C LEU A 164 8.08 -10.35 17.49
N ARG A 165 8.59 -9.89 18.65
CA ARG A 165 8.66 -10.74 19.85
C ARG A 165 7.29 -11.23 20.30
N GLY A 166 6.27 -10.37 20.20
CA GLY A 166 4.88 -10.74 20.45
C GLY A 166 4.41 -11.88 19.52
N LEU A 167 4.62 -11.74 18.22
CA LEU A 167 4.28 -12.77 17.23
C LEU A 167 4.98 -14.11 17.52
N ILE A 168 6.29 -14.09 17.78
CA ILE A 168 7.06 -15.30 18.11
C ILE A 168 6.50 -15.99 19.36
N GLY A 169 6.10 -15.21 20.36
CA GLY A 169 5.46 -15.73 21.57
C GLY A 169 4.19 -16.54 21.30
N TYR A 170 3.41 -16.19 20.26
CA TYR A 170 2.19 -16.90 19.91
C TYR A 170 2.41 -18.21 19.15
N ILE A 171 3.53 -18.35 18.43
CA ILE A 171 3.86 -19.52 17.60
C ILE A 171 3.97 -20.83 18.41
N GLY A 172 4.09 -20.77 19.74
CA GLY A 172 4.18 -21.96 20.63
C GLY A 172 2.95 -22.25 21.50
N THR A 173 1.90 -21.42 21.45
CA THR A 173 0.80 -21.48 22.45
C THR A 173 -0.40 -22.35 22.05
N GLY A 174 -0.42 -22.88 20.82
CA GLY A 174 -1.49 -23.74 20.30
C GLY A 174 -2.82 -23.02 20.00
N SER A 175 -3.01 -21.80 20.50
CA SER A 175 -4.13 -20.92 20.20
C SER A 175 -3.59 -19.67 19.52
N VAL A 176 -3.81 -19.53 18.20
CA VAL A 176 -3.42 -18.34 17.45
C VAL A 176 -4.48 -17.26 17.65
N PRO A 177 -4.17 -16.11 18.29
CA PRO A 177 -5.12 -15.01 18.39
C PRO A 177 -5.61 -14.55 17.03
N GLU A 178 -6.86 -14.07 16.98
CA GLU A 178 -7.53 -13.62 15.75
C GLU A 178 -6.71 -12.56 15.00
N ASP A 179 -6.03 -11.68 15.75
CA ASP A 179 -5.28 -10.54 15.24
C ASP A 179 -3.88 -10.86 14.70
N VAL A 180 -3.40 -12.10 14.87
CA VAL A 180 -2.03 -12.47 14.46
C VAL A 180 -1.82 -12.27 12.97
N LEU A 181 -2.79 -12.68 12.13
CA LEU A 181 -2.68 -12.48 10.68
C LEU A 181 -2.56 -10.99 10.34
N THR A 182 -3.43 -10.15 10.89
CA THR A 182 -3.41 -8.70 10.63
C THR A 182 -2.12 -8.05 11.13
N ALA A 183 -1.63 -8.43 12.31
CA ALA A 183 -0.34 -7.98 12.81
C ALA A 183 0.81 -8.39 11.87
N THR A 184 0.82 -9.64 11.40
CA THR A 184 1.81 -10.11 10.43
C THR A 184 1.74 -9.33 9.12
N ILE A 185 0.53 -9.05 8.60
CA ILE A 185 0.36 -8.24 7.38
C ILE A 185 0.89 -6.82 7.57
N LEU A 186 0.64 -6.18 8.71
CA LEU A 186 1.18 -4.84 9.03
C LEU A 186 2.71 -4.84 9.09
N LEU A 187 3.33 -5.88 9.65
CA LEU A 187 4.78 -6.02 9.65
C LEU A 187 5.34 -6.34 8.25
N CYS A 188 4.63 -7.11 7.42
CA CYS A 188 5.00 -7.27 6.00
C CYS A 188 5.04 -5.92 5.29
N SER A 189 4.02 -5.09 5.49
CA SER A 189 3.97 -3.75 4.89
C SER A 189 5.09 -2.85 5.39
N TYR A 190 5.41 -2.90 6.69
CA TYR A 190 6.59 -2.23 7.25
C TYR A 190 7.85 -2.61 6.48
N GLU A 191 8.08 -3.89 6.23
CA GLU A 191 9.30 -4.38 5.58
C GLU A 191 9.39 -3.96 4.12
N ILE A 192 8.27 -4.02 3.41
CA ILE A 192 8.17 -3.59 2.01
C ILE A 192 8.56 -2.11 1.88
N ILE A 193 8.12 -1.23 2.78
CA ILE A 193 8.51 0.18 2.74
C ILE A 193 9.90 0.43 3.35
N ALA A 194 10.40 -0.47 4.19
CA ALA A 194 11.67 -0.30 4.89
C ALA A 194 12.90 -0.68 4.07
N THR A 195 12.73 -1.50 3.04
CA THR A 195 13.86 -2.17 2.39
C THR A 195 14.06 -1.79 0.93
N GLN A 196 15.34 -1.85 0.54
CA GLN A 196 15.83 -2.00 -0.83
C GLN A 196 16.43 -3.42 -1.02
N GLY A 197 15.88 -4.46 -0.38
CA GLY A 197 16.48 -5.82 -0.34
C GLY A 197 15.57 -6.94 0.18
N GLU A 198 16.10 -8.17 0.31
CA GLU A 198 15.36 -9.45 0.46
C GLU A 198 14.62 -9.68 1.81
N GLU A 199 14.70 -8.77 2.79
CA GLU A 199 14.15 -8.99 4.13
C GLU A 199 12.61 -9.17 4.14
N HIS A 200 11.91 -8.58 3.16
CA HIS A 200 10.45 -8.69 3.00
C HIS A 200 9.96 -10.14 2.82
N GLN A 201 10.83 -11.11 2.49
CA GLN A 201 10.42 -12.49 2.20
C GLN A 201 10.02 -13.28 3.46
N ARG A 202 10.54 -12.92 4.64
CA ARG A 202 10.34 -13.69 5.87
C ARG A 202 8.92 -13.58 6.40
N HIS A 203 8.41 -12.36 6.60
CA HIS A 203 7.03 -12.19 7.08
C HIS A 203 6.00 -12.50 6.01
N LEU A 204 6.31 -12.28 4.73
CA LEU A 204 5.43 -12.71 3.65
C LEU A 204 5.22 -14.23 3.69
N SER A 205 6.29 -15.00 3.93
CA SER A 205 6.20 -16.46 4.10
C SER A 205 5.39 -16.84 5.36
N GLY A 206 5.55 -16.10 6.45
CA GLY A 206 4.75 -16.27 7.67
C GLY A 206 3.26 -15.99 7.46
N ALA A 207 2.93 -14.90 6.75
CA ALA A 207 1.57 -14.53 6.38
C ALA A 207 0.92 -15.61 5.52
N LYS A 208 1.65 -16.14 4.52
CA LYS A 208 1.20 -17.28 3.71
C LYS A 208 0.79 -18.47 4.58
N LEU A 209 1.66 -18.88 5.51
CA LEU A 209 1.38 -20.02 6.38
C LEU A 209 0.11 -19.81 7.20
N LEU A 210 -0.09 -18.59 7.74
CA LEU A 210 -1.29 -18.23 8.49
C LEU A 210 -2.55 -18.25 7.62
N ILE A 211 -2.48 -17.71 6.39
CA ILE A 211 -3.58 -17.72 5.42
C ILE A 211 -4.01 -19.15 5.11
N LEU A 212 -3.05 -20.03 4.80
CA LEU A 212 -3.32 -21.43 4.47
C LEU A 212 -3.88 -22.20 5.67
N ASN A 213 -3.27 -22.05 6.85
CA ASN A 213 -3.70 -22.77 8.06
C ASN A 213 -5.09 -22.34 8.54
N ARG A 214 -5.46 -21.06 8.35
CA ARG A 214 -6.77 -20.53 8.73
C ARG A 214 -7.83 -20.67 7.62
N GLY A 215 -7.44 -21.10 6.42
CA GLY A 215 -8.33 -21.18 5.26
C GLY A 215 -8.85 -19.81 4.81
N VAL A 216 -8.05 -18.76 4.96
CA VAL A 216 -8.38 -17.39 4.53
C VAL A 216 -8.26 -17.30 3.00
N SER A 217 -9.23 -16.67 2.34
CA SER A 217 -9.31 -16.58 0.89
C SER A 217 -10.11 -15.35 0.43
N ALA A 218 -10.24 -15.15 -0.89
CA ALA A 218 -11.05 -14.06 -1.44
C ALA A 218 -12.53 -14.14 -1.02
N SER A 219 -13.04 -15.35 -0.77
CA SER A 219 -14.40 -15.62 -0.27
C SER A 219 -14.59 -15.37 1.24
N SER A 220 -13.53 -15.03 1.98
CA SER A 220 -13.64 -14.66 3.40
C SER A 220 -14.44 -13.35 3.57
N VAL A 221 -14.65 -12.94 4.82
CA VAL A 221 -15.36 -11.69 5.16
C VAL A 221 -14.57 -10.86 6.16
N GLY A 222 -14.90 -9.56 6.25
CA GLY A 222 -14.26 -8.64 7.19
C GLY A 222 -12.75 -8.58 7.03
N LEU A 223 -12.03 -8.53 8.15
CA LEU A 223 -10.57 -8.42 8.14
C LEU A 223 -9.86 -9.57 7.44
N ASP A 224 -10.39 -10.79 7.48
CA ASP A 224 -9.71 -11.91 6.81
C ASP A 224 -9.70 -11.73 5.28
N ARG A 225 -10.79 -11.20 4.71
CA ARG A 225 -10.81 -10.83 3.28
C ARG A 225 -9.86 -9.68 2.98
N ALA A 226 -9.81 -8.66 3.83
CA ALA A 226 -8.89 -7.53 3.66
C ALA A 226 -7.43 -8.00 3.74
N ASN A 227 -7.08 -8.78 4.77
CA ASN A 227 -5.78 -9.43 4.96
C ASN A 227 -5.36 -10.20 3.71
N PHE A 228 -6.29 -10.97 3.11
CA PHE A 228 -6.03 -11.74 1.89
C PHE A 228 -5.64 -10.84 0.72
N TRP A 229 -6.46 -9.83 0.39
CA TRP A 229 -6.18 -8.97 -0.76
C TRP A 229 -4.94 -8.10 -0.59
N ILE A 230 -4.63 -7.68 0.64
CA ILE A 230 -3.37 -6.99 0.94
C ILE A 230 -2.18 -7.94 0.77
N TYR A 231 -2.28 -9.18 1.27
CA TYR A 231 -1.25 -10.20 1.04
C TYR A 231 -1.00 -10.41 -0.45
N ILE A 232 -2.06 -10.58 -1.25
CA ILE A 232 -1.95 -10.74 -2.71
C ILE A 232 -1.24 -9.55 -3.35
N ARG A 233 -1.55 -8.31 -2.95
CA ARG A 233 -0.85 -7.12 -3.48
C ARG A 233 0.64 -7.15 -3.15
N HIS A 234 1.01 -7.46 -1.92
CA HIS A 234 2.42 -7.61 -1.53
C HIS A 234 3.11 -8.72 -2.32
N GLU A 235 2.45 -9.87 -2.47
CA GLU A 235 2.97 -11.02 -3.18
C GLU A 235 3.21 -10.71 -4.66
N ILE A 236 2.26 -10.02 -5.32
CA ILE A 236 2.41 -9.55 -6.70
C ILE A 236 3.65 -8.64 -6.83
N THR A 237 3.83 -7.68 -5.92
CA THR A 237 5.03 -6.82 -5.93
C THR A 237 6.32 -7.64 -5.82
N VAL A 238 6.35 -8.60 -4.89
CA VAL A 238 7.50 -9.46 -4.65
C VAL A 238 7.78 -10.42 -5.82
N ALA A 239 6.74 -10.98 -6.43
CA ALA A 239 6.82 -11.87 -7.58
C ALA A 239 7.35 -11.14 -8.83
N LEU A 240 6.87 -9.92 -9.08
CA LEU A 240 7.37 -9.08 -10.18
C LEU A 240 8.84 -8.70 -9.98
N PHE A 241 9.23 -8.32 -8.75
CA PHE A 241 10.61 -7.96 -8.45
C PHE A 241 11.58 -9.13 -8.62
N ASN A 242 11.18 -10.32 -8.12
CA ASN A 242 12.03 -11.50 -8.15
C ASN A 242 11.88 -12.35 -9.42
N ARG A 243 10.96 -11.99 -10.32
CA ARG A 243 10.60 -12.76 -11.51
C ARG A 243 10.19 -14.20 -11.18
N THR A 244 9.34 -14.36 -10.17
CA THR A 244 8.85 -15.67 -9.72
C THR A 244 7.34 -15.79 -9.93
N THR A 245 6.83 -17.01 -10.00
CA THR A 245 5.38 -17.23 -9.87
C THR A 245 4.89 -16.83 -8.48
N LEU A 246 3.58 -16.71 -8.34
CA LEU A 246 2.97 -16.50 -7.03
C LEU A 246 3.15 -17.75 -6.16
N GLN A 247 3.32 -17.53 -4.87
CA GLN A 247 3.33 -18.54 -3.83
C GLN A 247 1.94 -19.15 -3.57
N ILE A 248 0.85 -18.41 -3.76
CA ILE A 248 -0.53 -18.93 -3.78
C ILE A 248 -1.12 -18.71 -5.17
N SER A 249 -1.35 -19.79 -5.92
CA SER A 249 -1.86 -19.67 -7.29
C SER A 249 -3.24 -19.01 -7.30
N PRO A 250 -3.55 -18.14 -8.28
CA PRO A 250 -4.88 -17.53 -8.45
C PRO A 250 -6.03 -18.52 -8.53
N LYS A 251 -5.76 -19.78 -8.90
CA LYS A 251 -6.74 -20.88 -8.91
C LYS A 251 -7.21 -21.24 -7.50
N ASP A 252 -6.37 -21.02 -6.50
CA ASP A 252 -6.62 -21.37 -5.09
C ASP A 252 -7.20 -20.20 -4.29
N TRP A 253 -7.39 -19.03 -4.90
CA TRP A 253 -7.89 -17.83 -4.21
C TRP A 253 -9.37 -17.92 -3.81
N ARG A 254 -10.11 -18.91 -4.32
CA ARG A 254 -11.56 -19.11 -4.08
C ARG A 254 -12.39 -17.86 -4.41
N VAL A 255 -12.08 -17.22 -5.53
CA VAL A 255 -12.87 -16.11 -6.06
C VAL A 255 -14.22 -16.59 -6.57
N ASN A 256 -15.25 -15.76 -6.42
CA ASN A 256 -16.59 -16.03 -6.94
C ASN A 256 -17.16 -14.75 -7.54
N TRP A 257 -16.82 -14.50 -8.81
CA TRP A 257 -17.23 -13.31 -9.53
C TRP A 257 -18.67 -13.45 -10.01
N ARG A 258 -19.50 -12.45 -9.74
CA ARG A 258 -20.86 -12.38 -10.28
C ARG A 258 -20.88 -11.50 -11.52
N GLU A 259 -21.66 -11.89 -12.53
CA GLU A 259 -21.78 -11.11 -13.77
C GLU A 259 -22.36 -9.71 -13.54
N THR A 260 -23.17 -9.56 -12.49
CA THR A 260 -23.80 -8.29 -12.11
C THR A 260 -22.92 -7.37 -11.27
N GLU A 261 -21.71 -7.79 -10.90
CA GLU A 261 -20.80 -6.94 -10.12
C GLU A 261 -20.30 -5.78 -10.98
N VAL A 262 -20.59 -4.58 -10.50
CA VAL A 262 -20.17 -3.30 -11.10
C VAL A 262 -19.37 -2.44 -10.13
N GLU A 263 -19.25 -2.87 -8.87
CA GLU A 263 -18.55 -2.14 -7.84
C GLU A 263 -17.04 -2.11 -8.11
N GLU A 264 -16.45 -0.92 -7.96
CA GLU A 264 -15.09 -0.65 -8.40
C GLU A 264 -14.04 -1.47 -7.64
N ASP A 265 -14.24 -1.68 -6.34
CA ASP A 265 -13.37 -2.48 -5.48
C ASP A 265 -13.39 -3.97 -5.89
N VAL A 266 -14.56 -4.51 -6.21
CA VAL A 266 -14.71 -5.88 -6.71
C VAL A 266 -14.04 -6.03 -8.07
N LEU A 267 -14.29 -5.11 -9.00
CA LEU A 267 -13.66 -5.13 -10.31
C LEU A 267 -12.14 -4.95 -10.23
N ALA A 268 -11.64 -4.14 -9.30
CA ALA A 268 -10.21 -3.97 -9.09
C ALA A 268 -9.56 -5.23 -8.49
N ASN A 269 -10.22 -5.92 -7.56
CA ASN A 269 -9.77 -7.22 -7.07
C ASN A 269 -9.80 -8.30 -8.18
N GLN A 270 -10.76 -8.23 -9.12
CA GLN A 270 -10.76 -9.07 -10.31
C GLN A 270 -9.55 -8.79 -11.21
N LEU A 271 -9.14 -7.53 -11.35
CA LEU A 271 -7.92 -7.16 -12.06
C LEU A 271 -6.68 -7.76 -11.40
N LEU A 272 -6.57 -7.71 -10.06
CA LEU A 272 -5.48 -8.37 -9.35
C LEU A 272 -5.42 -9.87 -9.61
N TRP A 273 -6.58 -10.53 -9.71
CA TRP A 273 -6.67 -11.95 -10.04
C TRP A 273 -6.20 -12.25 -11.48
N LEU A 274 -6.61 -11.44 -12.47
CA LEU A 274 -6.13 -11.55 -13.84
C LEU A 274 -4.61 -11.30 -13.93
N LEU A 275 -4.11 -10.29 -13.22
CA LEU A 275 -2.69 -9.99 -13.12
C LEU A 275 -1.90 -11.16 -12.52
N GLY A 276 -2.41 -11.75 -11.43
CA GLY A 276 -1.80 -12.93 -10.83
C GLY A 276 -1.69 -14.10 -11.81
N ARG A 277 -2.72 -14.35 -12.61
CA ARG A 277 -2.68 -15.41 -13.64
C ARG A 277 -1.63 -15.12 -14.71
N ALA A 278 -1.54 -13.87 -15.15
CA ALA A 278 -0.53 -13.46 -16.12
C ALA A 278 0.89 -13.64 -15.58
N ILE A 279 1.15 -13.23 -14.33
CA ILE A 279 2.42 -13.43 -13.63
C ILE A 279 2.80 -14.91 -13.57
N ASP A 280 1.87 -15.77 -13.16
CA ASP A 280 2.08 -17.22 -13.09
C ASP A 280 2.46 -17.81 -14.46
N ILE A 281 1.83 -17.39 -15.55
CA ILE A 281 2.16 -17.87 -16.90
C ILE A 281 3.53 -17.38 -17.34
N VAL A 282 3.81 -16.09 -17.17
CA VAL A 282 5.05 -15.45 -17.64
C VAL A 282 6.26 -16.05 -16.92
N PHE A 283 6.23 -16.15 -15.60
CA PHE A 283 7.38 -16.63 -14.84
C PHE A 283 7.48 -18.16 -14.74
N ARG A 284 6.39 -18.91 -14.97
CA ARG A 284 6.46 -20.38 -15.17
C ARG A 284 7.28 -20.73 -16.41
N GLN A 285 7.15 -19.94 -17.47
CA GLN A 285 7.94 -20.10 -18.71
C GLN A 285 9.44 -19.89 -18.46
N GLU A 286 9.80 -18.89 -17.66
CA GLU A 286 11.20 -18.56 -17.34
C GLU A 286 11.87 -19.64 -16.48
N GLN A 287 11.10 -20.34 -15.64
CA GLN A 287 11.59 -21.42 -14.78
C GLN A 287 11.77 -22.77 -15.49
N GLY A 288 11.52 -22.86 -16.80
CA GLY A 288 11.81 -24.06 -17.60
C GLY A 288 10.93 -25.27 -17.29
N VAL A 289 9.78 -25.09 -16.64
CA VAL A 289 8.80 -26.17 -16.46
C VAL A 289 8.23 -26.54 -17.83
N PHE A 290 8.49 -27.78 -18.28
CA PHE A 290 8.09 -28.30 -19.59
C PHE A 290 6.55 -28.29 -19.72
N THR A 291 6.02 -27.19 -20.22
CA THR A 291 4.60 -27.03 -20.55
C THR A 291 4.53 -26.91 -22.07
N ALA A 292 3.64 -27.65 -22.72
CA ALA A 292 3.54 -27.62 -24.18
C ALA A 292 3.24 -26.18 -24.66
N THR A 293 3.99 -25.70 -25.66
CA THR A 293 3.90 -24.31 -26.16
C THR A 293 2.49 -23.94 -26.60
N THR A 294 1.71 -24.89 -27.14
CA THR A 294 0.32 -24.70 -27.54
C THR A 294 -0.57 -24.35 -26.35
N THR A 295 -0.45 -25.08 -25.23
CA THR A 295 -1.24 -24.84 -24.01
C THR A 295 -0.98 -23.45 -23.41
N LEU A 296 0.26 -22.94 -23.52
CA LEU A 296 0.61 -21.61 -23.04
C LEU A 296 0.03 -20.48 -23.92
N CYS A 297 -0.04 -20.69 -25.25
CA CYS A 297 -0.70 -19.74 -26.16
C CYS A 297 -2.20 -19.65 -25.86
N ASP A 298 -2.84 -20.79 -25.60
CA ASP A 298 -4.25 -20.86 -25.27
C ASP A 298 -4.55 -20.16 -23.92
N GLU A 299 -3.76 -20.44 -22.87
CA GLU A 299 -3.88 -19.77 -21.55
C GLU A 299 -3.67 -18.25 -21.66
N ARG A 300 -2.74 -17.79 -22.51
CA ARG A 300 -2.52 -16.36 -22.74
C ARG A 300 -3.71 -15.72 -23.45
N GLN A 301 -4.23 -16.35 -24.49
CA GLN A 301 -5.35 -15.83 -25.25
C GLN A 301 -6.61 -15.72 -24.38
N GLU A 302 -6.86 -16.73 -23.53
CA GLU A 302 -7.94 -16.72 -22.55
C GLU A 302 -7.86 -15.49 -21.63
N ILE A 303 -6.68 -15.19 -21.06
CA ILE A 303 -6.50 -14.00 -20.23
C ILE A 303 -6.75 -12.71 -21.02
N TYR A 304 -6.29 -12.61 -22.26
CA TYR A 304 -6.56 -11.43 -23.10
C TYR A 304 -8.06 -11.20 -23.30
N ASP A 305 -8.81 -12.26 -23.58
CA ASP A 305 -10.25 -12.18 -23.80
C ASP A 305 -11.01 -11.83 -22.50
N GLU A 306 -10.56 -12.36 -21.37
CA GLU A 306 -11.09 -12.04 -20.04
C GLU A 306 -10.78 -10.59 -19.64
N VAL A 307 -9.55 -10.10 -19.87
CA VAL A 307 -9.17 -8.70 -19.61
C VAL A 307 -10.01 -7.76 -20.48
N ALA A 308 -10.22 -8.09 -21.77
CA ALA A 308 -11.06 -7.30 -22.64
C ALA A 308 -12.53 -7.27 -22.15
N THR A 309 -13.02 -8.40 -21.65
CA THR A 309 -14.38 -8.51 -21.08
C THR A 309 -14.50 -7.71 -19.78
N TRP A 310 -13.55 -7.85 -18.87
CA TRP A 310 -13.43 -7.07 -17.64
C TRP A 310 -13.40 -5.57 -17.94
N PHE A 311 -12.56 -5.14 -18.89
CA PHE A 311 -12.45 -3.73 -19.25
C PHE A 311 -13.75 -3.18 -19.85
N ARG A 312 -14.52 -3.98 -20.60
CA ARG A 312 -15.85 -3.57 -21.09
C ARG A 312 -16.82 -3.30 -19.94
N ARG A 313 -16.78 -4.08 -18.85
CA ARG A 313 -17.67 -3.94 -17.68
C ARG A 313 -17.41 -2.69 -16.85
N TRP A 314 -16.22 -2.09 -16.94
CA TRP A 314 -15.90 -0.85 -16.24
C TRP A 314 -16.81 0.31 -16.64
N SER A 315 -17.23 1.10 -15.65
CA SER A 315 -18.03 2.29 -15.91
C SER A 315 -17.22 3.33 -16.71
N PRO A 316 -17.87 4.16 -17.55
CA PRO A 316 -17.17 5.19 -18.32
C PRO A 316 -16.35 6.16 -17.43
N SER A 317 -16.82 6.42 -16.21
CA SER A 317 -16.16 7.30 -15.24
C SER A 317 -14.75 6.84 -14.88
N VAL A 318 -14.52 5.53 -14.86
CA VAL A 318 -13.21 4.95 -14.50
C VAL A 318 -12.35 4.64 -15.73
N LYS A 319 -12.92 4.61 -16.94
CA LYS A 319 -12.16 4.50 -18.21
C LYS A 319 -11.44 5.80 -18.57
N GLY A 320 -11.92 6.91 -18.05
CA GLY A 320 -11.45 8.24 -18.39
C GLY A 320 -11.82 8.65 -19.82
N VAL A 321 -11.61 9.92 -20.11
CA VAL A 321 -11.89 10.53 -21.41
C VAL A 321 -10.57 10.95 -22.04
N LYS A 322 -10.32 10.50 -23.28
CA LYS A 322 -9.14 10.92 -24.03
C LYS A 322 -9.21 12.42 -24.32
N TYR A 323 -8.10 13.13 -24.10
CA TYR A 323 -7.98 14.54 -24.44
C TYR A 323 -6.58 14.88 -24.92
N GLY A 324 -6.48 15.92 -25.75
CA GLY A 324 -5.24 16.34 -26.39
C GLY A 324 -4.82 15.42 -27.54
N GLU A 325 -3.80 15.86 -28.27
CA GLU A 325 -3.18 15.06 -29.31
C GLU A 325 -2.39 13.89 -28.70
N PRO A 326 -2.37 12.72 -29.35
CA PRO A 326 -1.48 11.63 -28.96
C PRO A 326 -0.01 12.08 -28.97
N ASP A 327 0.79 11.49 -28.09
CA ASP A 327 2.24 11.67 -28.14
C ASP A 327 2.86 10.96 -29.36
N ASP A 328 4.18 11.09 -29.50
CA ASP A 328 4.98 10.47 -30.55
C ASP A 328 4.92 8.92 -30.55
N GLN A 329 4.43 8.33 -29.47
CA GLN A 329 4.23 6.88 -29.32
C GLN A 329 2.76 6.46 -29.49
N GLY A 330 1.86 7.42 -29.77
CA GLY A 330 0.44 7.17 -29.98
C GLY A 330 -0.39 7.08 -28.70
N PHE A 331 0.16 7.43 -27.54
CA PHE A 331 -0.59 7.47 -26.28
C PHE A 331 -1.36 8.78 -26.14
N SER A 332 -2.64 8.68 -25.82
CA SER A 332 -3.48 9.84 -25.52
C SER A 332 -3.52 10.12 -24.02
N LYS A 333 -3.57 11.39 -23.62
CA LYS A 333 -3.84 11.75 -22.22
C LYS A 333 -5.26 11.35 -21.86
N LEU A 334 -5.46 10.81 -20.65
CA LEU A 334 -6.76 10.43 -20.12
C LEU A 334 -7.13 11.34 -18.96
N TYR A 335 -8.35 11.87 -19.00
CA TYR A 335 -8.95 12.64 -17.92
C TYR A 335 -9.94 11.76 -17.16
N PHE A 336 -9.80 11.69 -15.84
CA PHE A 336 -10.72 10.96 -14.98
C PHE A 336 -11.53 11.98 -14.16
N PRO A 337 -12.87 11.99 -14.25
CA PRO A 337 -13.71 12.94 -13.52
C PRO A 337 -13.73 12.70 -12.01
N MET A 338 -13.41 11.47 -11.60
CA MET A 338 -13.31 11.04 -10.21
C MET A 338 -11.86 10.59 -9.97
N PRO A 339 -11.23 10.95 -8.85
CA PRO A 339 -10.02 10.26 -8.41
C PRO A 339 -10.35 8.79 -8.23
N CYS A 340 -9.62 7.87 -8.87
CA CYS A 340 -9.76 6.45 -8.57
C CYS A 340 -9.47 6.23 -7.08
N ALA A 341 -10.37 5.52 -6.40
CA ALA A 341 -10.29 5.23 -4.97
C ALA A 341 -9.09 4.32 -4.63
#